data_AF-A0A7S3TG85-F1
#
_entry.id   AF-A0A7S3TG85-F1
#
_cell.length_a   1.000
_cell.length_b   1.000
_cell.length_c   1.000
_cell.angle_alpha   90.00
_cell.angle_beta   90.00
_cell.angle_gamma   90.00
#
_symmetry.space_group_name_H-M   'P 1'
#
loop_
_entity.id
_entity.type
_entity.pdbx_description
1 polymer ?
#
loop_
_entity_poly.entity_id
_entity_poly.type
_entity_poly.pdbx_seq_one_letter_code
_entity_poly.pdbx_strand_id
1 'polypeptide(L)'
;VDVKDVIVATIEHTIPERGVKVSAGGLGKVLDQMLREHPQCNLHLVHPMFEDVHYGVLDEYKKFEVFVDGKAHEVTVHTMESEVNGLRRIWYILEHEFFARPKKAPYPPAMTKLRSLQYFSLWNQSVAFL
;
A
#
# COMPACT_ATOMS: atom_id res chain seq x y z
N VAL A 1 -22.15 -18.73 2.87
CA VAL A 1 -21.77 -17.49 3.57
C VAL A 1 -21.25 -16.57 2.50
N ASP A 2 -21.87 -15.40 2.28
CA ASP A 2 -21.38 -14.45 1.29
C ASP A 2 -19.94 -14.10 1.60
N VAL A 3 -19.03 -14.35 0.66
CA VAL A 3 -17.64 -13.93 0.77
C VAL A 3 -17.66 -12.41 0.75
N LYS A 4 -17.21 -11.78 1.84
CA LYS A 4 -17.12 -10.32 1.94
C LYS A 4 -15.76 -9.89 1.40
N ASP A 5 -15.74 -8.85 0.56
CA ASP A 5 -14.52 -8.19 0.15
C ASP A 5 -14.26 -7.00 1.08
N VAL A 6 -13.04 -6.91 1.62
CA VAL A 6 -12.62 -5.83 2.52
C VAL A 6 -11.36 -5.20 1.97
N ILE A 7 -11.39 -3.88 1.76
CA ILE A 7 -10.22 -3.10 1.36
C ILE A 7 -9.57 -2.43 2.56
N VAL A 8 -8.25 -2.52 2.65
CA VAL A 8 -7.44 -1.85 3.67
C VAL A 8 -6.28 -1.15 2.99
N ALA A 9 -6.24 0.17 3.12
CA ALA A 9 -5.19 1.00 2.56
C ALA A 9 -4.33 1.59 3.67
N THR A 10 -3.03 1.34 3.61
CA THR A 10 -2.10 1.80 4.65
C THR A 10 -0.69 1.90 4.10
N ILE A 11 0.04 2.91 4.57
CA ILE A 11 1.43 3.16 4.19
C ILE A 11 2.35 2.12 4.86
N GLU A 12 2.12 1.84 6.14
CA GLU A 12 2.83 0.78 6.88
C GLU A 12 2.22 -0.59 6.58
N HIS A 13 3.07 -1.58 6.34
CA HIS A 13 2.62 -2.93 5.97
C HIS A 13 3.69 -4.00 6.20
N THR A 14 3.21 -5.23 6.38
CA THR A 14 4.03 -6.43 6.46
C THR A 14 3.52 -7.41 5.42
N ILE A 15 4.44 -8.05 4.68
CA ILE A 15 4.12 -9.17 3.77
C ILE A 15 4.96 -10.37 4.24
N PRO A 16 4.45 -11.15 5.21
CA PRO A 16 5.24 -12.18 5.88
C PRO A 16 5.89 -13.20 4.94
N GLU A 17 5.14 -13.66 3.94
CA GLU A 17 5.56 -14.63 2.92
C GLU A 17 6.70 -14.12 2.01
N ARG A 18 6.92 -12.80 1.97
CA ARG A 18 8.02 -12.15 1.23
C ARG A 18 9.11 -11.59 2.16
N GLY A 19 8.97 -11.73 3.48
CA GLY A 19 9.88 -11.12 4.45
C GLY A 19 9.87 -9.58 4.43
N VAL A 20 8.81 -8.96 3.90
CA VAL A 20 8.69 -7.50 3.82
C VAL A 20 8.14 -6.97 5.13
N LYS A 21 8.75 -5.90 5.63
CA LYS A 21 8.26 -5.13 6.77
C LYS A 21 8.59 -3.65 6.60
N VAL A 22 7.55 -2.85 6.46
CA VAL A 22 7.58 -1.40 6.43
C VAL A 22 6.82 -0.89 7.64
N SER A 23 7.53 -0.32 8.60
CA SER A 23 6.91 0.18 9.82
C SER A 23 7.71 1.34 10.39
N ALA A 24 6.98 2.36 10.80
CA ALA A 24 7.52 3.52 11.53
C ALA A 24 6.98 3.59 12.97
N GLY A 25 5.90 2.86 13.27
CA GLY A 25 5.25 2.93 14.59
C GLY A 25 4.27 1.79 14.86
N GLY A 26 3.12 2.13 15.42
CA GLY A 26 2.12 1.15 15.88
C GLY A 26 1.10 0.71 14.83
N LEU A 27 0.90 1.48 13.75
CA LEU A 27 -0.17 1.24 12.79
C LEU A 27 0.00 -0.09 12.05
N GLY A 28 1.23 -0.39 11.59
CA GLY A 28 1.52 -1.69 10.98
C GLY A 28 1.25 -2.87 11.94
N LYS A 29 1.50 -2.72 13.24
CA LYS A 29 1.23 -3.76 14.23
C LYS A 29 -0.26 -4.00 14.44
N VAL A 30 -1.06 -2.92 14.46
CA VAL A 30 -2.51 -3.01 14.60
C VAL A 30 -3.12 -3.70 13.38
N LEU A 31 -2.65 -3.35 12.18
CA LEU A 31 -3.05 -4.02 10.95
C LEU A 31 -2.70 -5.51 11.00
N ASP A 32 -1.46 -5.86 11.34
CA ASP A 32 -1.01 -7.25 11.43
C ASP A 32 -1.84 -8.06 12.45
N GLN A 33 -2.28 -7.43 13.55
CA GLN A 33 -3.18 -8.08 14.50
C GLN A 33 -4.58 -8.30 13.88
N MET A 34 -5.15 -7.25 13.29
CA MET A 34 -6.47 -7.28 12.66
C MET A 34 -6.54 -8.36 11.57
N LEU A 35 -5.52 -8.46 10.70
CA LEU A 35 -5.47 -9.43 9.61
C LEU A 35 -5.32 -10.89 10.09
N ARG A 36 -4.85 -11.12 11.32
CA ARG A 36 -4.75 -12.47 11.91
C ARG A 36 -6.06 -12.96 12.52
N GLU A 37 -6.86 -12.04 13.04
CA GLU A 37 -8.14 -12.36 13.72
C GLU A 37 -9.35 -12.21 12.79
N HIS A 38 -9.16 -11.69 11.58
CA HIS A 38 -10.26 -11.42 10.66
C HIS A 38 -10.94 -12.71 10.16
N PRO A 39 -12.29 -12.77 10.12
CA PRO A 39 -13.03 -13.89 9.53
C PRO A 39 -12.68 -14.14 8.05
N GLN A 40 -12.99 -15.34 7.54
CA GLN A 40 -12.80 -15.71 6.13
C GLN A 40 -13.46 -14.68 5.20
N CYS A 41 -12.63 -13.97 4.45
CA CYS A 41 -12.99 -12.88 3.54
C CYS A 41 -11.87 -12.71 2.50
N ASN A 42 -12.15 -12.00 1.41
CA ASN A 42 -11.11 -11.55 0.49
C ASN A 42 -10.57 -10.20 0.99
N LEU A 43 -9.26 -10.11 1.18
CA LEU A 43 -8.59 -8.91 1.63
C LEU A 43 -7.89 -8.22 0.46
N HIS A 44 -8.27 -6.98 0.18
CA HIS A 44 -7.63 -6.10 -0.79
C HIS A 44 -6.71 -5.15 -0.02
N LEU A 45 -5.41 -5.28 -0.18
CA LEU A 45 -4.41 -4.60 0.63
C LEU A 45 -3.65 -3.60 -0.23
N VAL A 46 -3.85 -2.30 0.01
CA VAL A 46 -3.26 -1.22 -0.79
C VAL A 46 -2.08 -0.60 -0.04
N HIS A 47 -0.91 -0.59 -0.67
CA HIS A 47 0.34 -0.08 -0.10
C HIS A 47 1.18 0.68 -1.14
N PRO A 48 1.98 1.67 -0.73
CA PRO A 48 2.97 2.27 -1.61
C PRO A 48 4.22 1.39 -1.76
N MET A 49 4.87 1.48 -2.92
CA MET A 49 6.16 0.83 -3.20
C MET A 49 7.30 1.66 -2.59
N PHE A 50 8.14 1.02 -1.78
CA PHE A 50 9.32 1.62 -1.18
C PHE A 50 10.61 1.17 -1.89
N GLU A 51 11.62 2.04 -1.93
CA GLU A 51 12.81 1.88 -2.77
C GLU A 51 13.78 0.78 -2.29
N ASP A 52 13.80 0.49 -0.98
CA ASP A 52 14.69 -0.47 -0.34
C ASP A 52 13.96 -1.76 0.10
N VAL A 53 12.85 -2.08 -0.59
CA VAL A 53 12.01 -3.25 -0.34
C VAL A 53 11.97 -4.14 -1.58
N HIS A 54 12.30 -5.43 -1.40
CA HIS A 54 12.15 -6.44 -2.43
C HIS A 54 10.78 -7.12 -2.31
N TYR A 55 9.83 -6.71 -3.16
CA TYR A 55 8.47 -7.26 -3.16
C TYR A 55 8.36 -8.63 -3.87
N GLY A 56 9.41 -9.06 -4.58
CA GLY A 56 9.39 -10.24 -5.44
C GLY A 56 8.78 -9.93 -6.82
N VAL A 57 8.26 -10.97 -7.47
CA VAL A 57 7.55 -10.84 -8.76
C VAL A 57 6.17 -10.25 -8.51
N LEU A 58 5.84 -9.18 -9.24
CA LEU A 58 4.54 -8.55 -9.25
C LEU A 58 4.02 -8.48 -10.68
N ASP A 59 2.70 -8.56 -10.84
CA ASP A 59 2.02 -8.40 -12.13
C ASP A 59 1.58 -6.95 -12.30
N GLU A 60 1.87 -6.32 -13.44
CA GLU A 60 1.34 -4.99 -13.74
C GLU A 60 -0.19 -5.09 -13.90
N TYR A 61 -0.94 -4.33 -13.09
CA TYR A 61 -2.40 -4.40 -13.05
C TYR A 61 -3.04 -3.26 -13.84
N LYS A 62 -2.71 -2.01 -13.50
CA LYS A 62 -3.24 -0.83 -14.20
C LYS A 62 -2.33 0.38 -14.03
N LYS A 63 -2.45 1.34 -14.94
CA LYS A 63 -1.88 2.69 -14.84
C LYS A 63 -2.99 3.72 -14.87
N PHE A 64 -2.85 4.78 -14.09
CA PHE A 64 -3.81 5.88 -14.07
C PHE A 64 -3.14 7.19 -13.71
N GLU A 65 -3.81 8.29 -14.06
CA GLU A 65 -3.32 9.64 -13.79
C GLU A 65 -4.11 10.28 -12.64
N VAL A 66 -3.40 10.97 -11.76
CA VAL A 66 -3.98 11.83 -10.71
C VAL A 66 -3.42 13.24 -10.81
N PHE A 67 -4.24 14.25 -10.47
CA PHE A 67 -3.82 15.64 -10.50
C PHE A 67 -3.44 16.11 -9.09
N VAL A 68 -2.16 16.41 -8.90
CA VAL A 68 -1.62 16.90 -7.64
C VAL A 68 -0.91 18.22 -7.89
N ASP A 69 -1.31 19.27 -7.18
CA ASP A 69 -0.65 20.59 -7.24
C ASP A 69 -0.51 21.13 -8.69
N GLY A 70 -1.59 21.01 -9.46
CA GLY A 70 -1.66 21.47 -10.85
C GLY A 70 -0.89 20.62 -11.86
N LYS A 71 -0.38 19.45 -11.47
CA LYS A 71 0.37 18.54 -12.34
C LYS A 71 -0.27 17.17 -12.40
N ALA A 72 -0.22 16.58 -13.60
CA ALA A 72 -0.56 15.18 -13.84
C ALA A 72 0.56 14.27 -13.33
N HIS A 73 0.19 13.20 -12.65
CA HIS A 73 1.07 12.16 -12.13
C HIS A 73 0.54 10.79 -12.51
N GLU A 74 1.33 10.02 -13.27
CA GLU A 74 1.00 8.63 -13.61
C GLU A 74 1.41 7.70 -12.47
N VAL A 75 0.46 6.93 -11.93
CA VAL A 75 0.69 5.92 -10.91
C VAL A 75 0.53 4.54 -11.54
N THR A 76 1.54 3.68 -11.33
CA THR A 76 1.47 2.28 -11.75
C THR A 76 1.04 1.42 -10.57
N VAL A 77 0.06 0.55 -10.78
CA VAL A 77 -0.40 -0.42 -9.80
C VAL A 77 0.13 -1.78 -10.20
N HIS A 78 0.82 -2.41 -9.26
CA HIS A 78 1.22 -3.80 -9.36
C HIS A 78 0.40 -4.64 -8.42
N THR A 79 0.13 -5.88 -8.81
CA THR A 79 -0.59 -6.83 -7.97
C THR A 79 0.19 -8.11 -7.72
N MET A 80 -0.12 -8.73 -6.58
CA MET A 80 0.18 -10.14 -6.35
C MET A 80 -0.91 -10.73 -5.48
N GLU A 81 -1.06 -12.04 -5.53
CA GLU A 81 -1.97 -12.78 -4.67
C GLU A 81 -1.22 -13.67 -3.70
N SER A 82 -1.75 -13.80 -2.49
CA SER A 82 -1.31 -14.83 -1.55
C SER A 82 -2.50 -15.41 -0.80
N GLU A 83 -2.41 -16.70 -0.49
CA GLU A 83 -3.38 -17.38 0.35
C GLU A 83 -2.65 -18.00 1.54
N VAL A 84 -3.00 -17.54 2.74
CA VAL A 84 -2.40 -18.03 3.99
C VAL A 84 -3.52 -18.26 5.00
N ASN A 85 -3.56 -19.46 5.59
CA ASN A 85 -4.58 -19.85 6.58
C ASN A 85 -6.03 -19.69 6.07
N GLY A 86 -6.28 -19.91 4.77
CA GLY A 86 -7.60 -19.77 4.16
C GLY A 86 -8.09 -18.32 4.00
N LEU A 87 -7.20 -17.34 4.15
CA LEU A 87 -7.45 -15.94 3.81
C LEU A 87 -6.79 -15.62 2.48
N ARG A 88 -7.60 -15.29 1.48
CA ARG A 88 -7.11 -14.78 0.19
C ARG A 88 -6.79 -13.29 0.32
N ARG A 89 -5.57 -12.92 -0.07
CA ARG A 89 -5.06 -11.55 -0.06
C ARG A 89 -4.68 -11.16 -1.48
N ILE A 90 -5.18 -10.01 -1.90
CA ILE A 90 -4.80 -9.35 -3.15
C ILE A 90 -4.08 -8.07 -2.75
N TRP A 91 -2.80 -8.02 -3.07
CA TRP A 91 -1.93 -6.89 -2.74
C TRP A 91 -1.91 -5.94 -3.91
N TYR A 92 -2.16 -4.65 -3.67
CA TYR A 92 -2.04 -3.56 -4.64
C TYR A 92 -0.88 -2.68 -4.21
N ILE A 93 0.23 -2.74 -4.95
CA ILE A 93 1.46 -2.00 -4.68
C ILE A 93 1.54 -0.82 -5.65
N LEU A 94 1.44 0.40 -5.11
CA LEU A 94 1.43 1.64 -5.87
C LEU A 94 2.86 2.14 -6.09
N GLU A 95 3.29 2.23 -7.35
CA GLU A 95 4.58 2.77 -7.75
C GLU A 95 4.44 4.22 -8.25
N HIS A 96 5.20 5.13 -7.63
CA HIS A 96 5.36 6.52 -8.04
C HIS A 96 6.59 7.13 -7.34
N GLU A 97 7.23 8.14 -7.94
CA GLU A 97 8.44 8.79 -7.39
C GLU A 97 8.24 9.37 -5.97
N PHE A 98 7.03 9.77 -5.60
CA PHE A 98 6.75 10.29 -4.25
C PHE A 98 6.78 9.19 -3.18
N PHE A 99 6.54 7.93 -3.58
CA PHE A 99 6.58 6.76 -2.72
C PHE A 99 8.00 6.18 -2.57
N ALA A 100 8.91 6.49 -3.50
CA ALA A 100 10.32 6.09 -3.48
C ALA A 100 11.05 6.67 -2.24
N ARG A 101 10.93 5.94 -1.14
CA ARG A 101 11.45 6.26 0.19
C ARG A 101 11.97 4.97 0.84
N PRO A 102 12.85 5.06 1.83
CA PRO A 102 13.29 3.87 2.54
C PRO A 102 12.23 3.42 3.55
N LYS A 103 12.08 2.10 3.72
CA LYS A 103 11.10 1.46 4.61
C LYS A 103 11.19 1.88 6.08
N LYS A 104 12.35 2.37 6.51
CA LYS A 104 12.58 2.90 7.86
C LYS A 104 12.03 4.33 8.06
N ALA A 105 11.71 5.03 6.97
CA ALA A 105 11.14 6.37 6.98
C ALA A 105 10.04 6.48 5.89
N PRO A 106 8.94 5.72 6.04
CA PRO A 106 7.92 5.62 5.01
C PRO A 106 7.11 6.90 4.83
N TYR A 107 7.05 7.75 5.86
CA TYR A 107 6.39 9.05 5.83
C TYR A 107 7.36 10.19 5.48
N PRO A 108 6.88 11.27 4.86
CA PRO A 108 7.71 12.45 4.62
C PRO A 108 8.14 13.13 5.94
N PRO A 109 9.40 13.59 6.07
CA PRO A 109 9.99 14.01 7.35
C PRO A 109 9.49 15.36 7.91
N ALA A 110 8.81 16.18 7.09
CA ALA A 110 8.38 17.53 7.50
C ALA A 110 6.94 17.82 7.04
N MET A 111 5.97 17.63 7.92
CA MET A 111 4.53 17.72 7.62
C MET A 111 4.07 19.08 7.08
N THR A 112 4.83 20.15 7.35
CA THR A 112 4.50 21.52 6.90
C THR A 112 5.01 21.87 5.50
N LYS A 113 5.80 21.00 4.86
CA LYS A 113 6.32 21.25 3.51
C LYS A 113 5.29 20.87 2.46
N LEU A 114 5.21 21.64 1.37
CA LEU A 114 4.37 21.35 0.20
C LEU A 114 4.55 19.91 -0.30
N ARG A 115 5.80 19.40 -0.32
CA ARG A 115 6.09 18.01 -0.70
C ARG A 115 5.36 16.96 0.14
N SER A 116 5.11 17.23 1.41
CA SER A 116 4.36 16.30 2.28
C SER A 116 2.88 16.31 1.93
N LEU A 117 2.32 17.49 1.63
CA LEU A 117 0.94 17.61 1.16
C LEU A 117 0.75 16.96 -0.21
N GLN A 118 1.71 17.13 -1.12
CA GLN A 118 1.72 16.46 -2.42
C GLN A 118 1.74 14.92 -2.27
N TYR A 119 2.59 14.40 -1.38
CA TYR A 119 2.64 12.97 -1.06
C TYR A 119 1.29 12.44 -0.57
N PHE A 120 0.66 13.08 0.41
CA PHE A 120 -0.63 12.63 0.95
C PHE A 120 -1.79 12.82 -0.03
N SER A 121 -1.76 13.88 -0.85
CA SER A 121 -2.73 14.09 -1.93
C SER A 121 -2.64 12.97 -2.96
N LEU A 122 -1.42 12.65 -3.42
CA LEU A 122 -1.17 11.54 -4.34
C LEU A 122 -1.66 10.21 -3.74
N TRP A 123 -1.30 9.90 -2.50
CA TRP A 123 -1.74 8.71 -1.78
C TRP A 123 -3.26 8.60 -1.72
N ASN A 124 -3.95 9.64 -1.24
CA ASN A 124 -5.40 9.63 -1.06
C ASN A 124 -6.13 9.47 -2.40
N GLN A 125 -5.70 10.19 -3.44
CA GLN A 125 -6.30 10.08 -4.77
C GLN A 125 -6.05 8.69 -5.38
N SER A 126 -4.86 8.13 -5.19
CA SER A 126 -4.52 6.79 -5.69
C SER A 126 -5.36 5.70 -5.04
N VAL A 127 -5.57 5.79 -3.72
CA VAL A 127 -6.45 4.87 -2.99
C VAL A 127 -7.90 5.02 -3.44
N ALA A 128 -8.39 6.25 -3.64
CA ALA A 128 -9.76 6.48 -4.11
C ALA A 128 -10.03 5.99 -5.54
N PHE A 129 -8.97 5.84 -6.36
CA PHE A 129 -9.08 5.36 -7.73
C PHE A 129 -9.11 3.82 -7.84
N LEU A 130 -8.75 3.10 -6.77
CA LEU A 130 -8.77 1.63 -6.71
C LEU A 130 -10.16 1.12 -6.32
#